data_AF-A0A5Z0TFN6-F1
#
_entry.id   AF-A0A5Z0TFN6-F1
#
_cell.length_a   1.000
_cell.length_b   1.000
_cell.length_c   1.000
_cell.angle_alpha   90.00
_cell.angle_beta   90.00
_cell.angle_gamma   90.00
#
_symmetry.space_group_name_H-M   'P 1'
#
loop_
_entity.id
_entity.type
_entity.pdbx_description
1 polymer ?
#
loop_
_entity_poly.entity_id
_entity_poly.type
_entity_poly.pdbx_seq_one_letter_code
_entity_poly.pdbx_strand_id
1 'polypeptide(L)'
;MSTREFPCKASNIYDKNINFLFGSGASASYIPTLWLAENTTYETLLTHEDCKDVKDFILCSYFNKIIRKTFCIEPALENKKYTSTIASYTNFLDELVTLLEKKGSNQIRRANIFTTNYDLFFETAADNALSKKTFHFNDGAIGFKNRRLNISNFHITTWHQGTHDMYKHELPTVNLIKMH
;
A
#
# COMPACT_ATOMS: atom_id res chain seq x y z
N MET A 1 -23.41 -20.82 3.35
CA MET A 1 -21.96 -20.51 3.31
C MET A 1 -21.49 -20.34 4.73
N SER A 2 -20.61 -21.22 5.22
CA SER A 2 -19.97 -21.05 6.53
C SER A 2 -19.15 -19.76 6.48
N THR A 3 -19.65 -18.71 7.14
CA THR A 3 -18.85 -17.53 7.48
C THR A 3 -17.77 -18.02 8.43
N ARG A 4 -16.62 -18.43 7.88
CA ARG A 4 -15.42 -18.61 8.69
C ARG A 4 -15.19 -17.26 9.36
N GLU A 5 -15.48 -17.17 10.65
CA GLU A 5 -15.17 -15.97 11.42
C GLU A 5 -13.68 -15.67 11.20
N PHE A 6 -13.39 -14.46 10.75
CA PHE A 6 -12.01 -14.05 10.58
C PHE A 6 -11.33 -14.15 11.96
N PRO A 7 -10.21 -14.88 12.09
CA PRO A 7 -9.69 -15.31 13.39
C PRO A 7 -9.20 -14.15 14.28
N CYS A 8 -9.16 -12.93 13.75
CA CYS A 8 -8.63 -11.75 14.43
C CYS A 8 -9.66 -10.61 14.41
N LYS A 9 -10.17 -10.21 15.58
CA LYS A 9 -11.00 -9.01 15.74
C LYS A 9 -10.11 -7.79 15.99
N ALA A 10 -10.51 -6.61 15.52
CA ALA A 10 -9.77 -5.36 15.75
C ALA A 10 -9.53 -5.08 17.25
N SER A 11 -10.46 -5.51 18.11
CA SER A 11 -10.35 -5.46 19.57
C SER A 11 -9.18 -6.26 20.15
N ASN A 12 -8.60 -7.18 19.39
CA ASN A 12 -7.52 -8.05 19.87
C ASN A 12 -6.12 -7.52 19.49
N ILE A 13 -6.06 -6.48 18.64
CA ILE A 13 -4.80 -5.95 18.09
C ILE A 13 -4.57 -4.47 18.43
N TYR A 14 -5.57 -3.77 18.97
CA TYR A 14 -5.45 -2.33 19.22
C TYR A 14 -4.34 -2.00 20.22
N ASP A 15 -4.04 -2.87 21.19
CA ASP A 15 -2.98 -2.66 22.18
C ASP A 15 -1.62 -3.24 21.76
N LYS A 16 -1.50 -3.79 20.54
CA LYS A 16 -0.30 -4.49 20.04
C LYS A 16 0.47 -3.66 19.02
N ASN A 17 1.67 -4.14 18.68
CA ASN A 17 2.40 -3.69 17.50
C ASN A 17 1.73 -4.27 16.25
N ILE A 18 1.31 -3.40 15.33
CA ILE A 18 0.54 -3.79 14.15
C ILE A 18 1.46 -3.84 12.94
N ASN A 19 1.54 -5.01 12.30
CA ASN A 19 2.30 -5.24 11.08
C ASN A 19 1.42 -6.00 10.08
N PHE A 20 1.29 -5.48 8.87
CA PHE A 20 0.58 -6.14 7.77
C PHE A 20 1.57 -6.52 6.67
N LEU A 21 1.32 -7.65 6.01
CA LEU A 21 2.04 -8.06 4.81
C LEU A 21 1.04 -8.17 3.65
N PHE A 22 1.25 -7.37 2.62
CA PHE A 22 0.46 -7.35 1.40
C PHE A 22 1.24 -7.98 0.24
N GLY A 23 0.57 -8.90 -0.48
CA GLY A 23 1.06 -9.49 -1.71
C GLY A 23 0.45 -8.85 -2.96
N SER A 24 0.87 -9.33 -4.14
CA SER A 24 0.33 -8.90 -5.44
C SER A 24 -1.17 -9.17 -5.61
N GLY A 25 -1.73 -10.13 -4.85
CA GLY A 25 -3.17 -10.40 -4.82
C GLY A 25 -4.02 -9.20 -4.39
N ALA A 26 -3.45 -8.24 -3.67
CA ALA A 26 -4.21 -7.09 -3.15
C ALA A 26 -4.70 -6.14 -4.26
N SER A 27 -3.94 -5.97 -5.34
CA SER A 27 -4.33 -5.14 -6.49
C SER A 27 -4.77 -5.95 -7.72
N ALA A 28 -4.90 -7.28 -7.56
CA ALA A 28 -5.22 -8.23 -8.64
C ALA A 28 -6.50 -7.90 -9.43
N SER A 29 -7.45 -7.18 -8.80
CA SER A 29 -8.69 -6.74 -9.45
C SER A 29 -8.41 -5.81 -10.64
N TYR A 30 -7.45 -4.89 -10.51
CA TYR A 30 -7.10 -3.92 -11.56
C TYR A 30 -5.80 -4.27 -12.30
N ILE A 31 -4.77 -4.66 -11.55
CA ILE A 31 -3.47 -5.09 -12.07
C ILE A 31 -3.49 -6.62 -12.08
N PRO A 32 -3.62 -7.28 -13.24
CA PRO A 32 -3.68 -8.73 -13.27
C PRO A 32 -2.37 -9.33 -12.75
N THR A 33 -2.46 -10.55 -12.22
CA THR A 33 -1.27 -11.34 -11.88
C THR A 33 -0.44 -11.67 -13.13
N LEU A 34 0.81 -12.08 -12.95
CA LEU A 34 1.70 -12.44 -14.07
C LEU A 34 1.29 -13.70 -14.84
N TRP A 35 0.29 -14.43 -14.35
CA TRP A 35 -0.31 -15.60 -15.00
C TRP A 35 -1.11 -15.21 -16.24
N LEU A 36 -0.76 -15.80 -17.37
CA LEU A 36 -1.47 -15.66 -18.65
C LEU A 36 -2.42 -16.84 -18.90
N ALA A 37 -1.98 -18.05 -18.53
CA ALA A 37 -2.74 -19.29 -18.56
C ALA A 37 -2.21 -20.25 -17.47
N GLU A 38 -2.80 -21.44 -17.34
CA GLU A 38 -2.25 -22.48 -16.46
C GLU A 38 -0.78 -22.74 -16.80
N ASN A 39 0.11 -22.67 -15.80
CA ASN A 39 1.55 -22.88 -15.96
C ASN A 39 2.27 -21.93 -16.95
N THR A 40 1.64 -20.85 -17.40
CA THR A 40 2.21 -19.91 -18.37
C THR A 40 2.22 -18.48 -17.83
N THR A 41 3.39 -17.87 -17.73
CA THR A 41 3.58 -16.46 -17.34
C THR A 41 4.29 -15.68 -18.44
N TYR A 42 4.41 -14.36 -18.26
CA TYR A 42 5.27 -13.54 -19.10
C TYR A 42 6.73 -14.04 -19.12
N GLU A 43 7.24 -14.53 -17.99
CA GLU A 43 8.59 -15.09 -17.89
C GLU A 43 8.75 -16.37 -18.71
N THR A 44 7.74 -17.26 -18.66
CA THR A 44 7.69 -18.47 -19.49
C THR A 44 7.80 -18.11 -20.98
N LEU A 45 7.03 -17.12 -21.44
CA LEU A 45 7.08 -16.70 -22.84
C LEU A 45 8.41 -16.03 -23.21
N LEU A 46 8.99 -15.21 -22.33
CA LEU A 46 10.24 -14.49 -22.59
C LEU A 46 11.48 -15.41 -22.62
N THR A 47 11.39 -16.59 -22.01
CA THR A 47 12.47 -17.57 -21.93
C THR A 47 12.35 -18.68 -22.99
N HIS A 48 11.19 -18.83 -23.63
CA HIS A 48 10.96 -19.84 -24.65
C HIS A 48 11.62 -19.48 -25.98
N GLU A 49 12.34 -20.43 -26.60
CA GLU A 49 13.09 -20.20 -27.84
C GLU A 49 12.19 -19.75 -29.00
N ASP A 50 11.03 -20.38 -29.18
CA ASP A 50 10.05 -20.03 -30.22
C ASP A 50 9.51 -18.59 -30.13
N CYS A 51 9.62 -17.96 -28.96
CA CYS A 51 9.12 -16.61 -28.72
C CYS A 51 10.19 -15.53 -28.93
N LYS A 52 11.42 -15.89 -29.35
CA LYS A 52 12.54 -14.97 -29.49
C LYS A 52 12.25 -13.83 -30.46
N ASP A 53 11.59 -14.11 -31.58
CA ASP A 53 11.29 -13.13 -32.63
C ASP A 53 10.14 -12.18 -32.24
N VAL A 54 9.33 -12.54 -31.24
CA VAL A 54 8.19 -11.76 -30.76
C VAL A 54 8.41 -11.16 -29.37
N LYS A 55 9.66 -11.19 -28.87
CA LYS A 55 10.02 -10.73 -27.52
C LYS A 55 9.57 -9.29 -27.24
N ASP A 56 9.78 -8.39 -28.19
CA ASP A 56 9.38 -6.98 -28.06
C ASP A 56 7.88 -6.81 -27.94
N PHE A 57 7.10 -7.63 -28.66
CA PHE A 57 5.64 -7.64 -28.55
C PHE A 57 5.19 -8.12 -27.16
N ILE A 58 5.83 -9.16 -26.61
CA ILE A 58 5.56 -9.66 -25.25
C ILE A 58 5.86 -8.57 -24.22
N LEU A 59 7.02 -7.90 -24.32
CA LEU A 59 7.40 -6.81 -23.42
C LEU A 59 6.47 -5.60 -23.54
N CYS A 60 6.03 -5.26 -24.76
CA CYS A 60 5.05 -4.20 -24.99
C CYS A 60 3.69 -4.54 -24.34
N SER A 61 3.24 -5.80 -24.47
CA SER A 61 2.04 -6.30 -23.79
C SER A 61 2.18 -6.23 -22.27
N TYR A 62 3.31 -6.68 -21.73
CA TYR A 62 3.63 -6.62 -20.30
C TYR A 62 3.58 -5.18 -19.78
N PHE A 63 4.24 -4.26 -20.48
CA PHE A 63 4.27 -2.86 -20.12
C PHE A 63 2.86 -2.26 -20.06
N ASN A 64 2.06 -2.44 -21.12
CA ASN A 64 0.73 -1.83 -21.22
C ASN A 64 -0.27 -2.45 -20.24
N LYS A 65 -0.20 -3.77 -20.00
CA LYS A 65 -1.17 -4.47 -19.14
C LYS A 65 -0.83 -4.40 -17.66
N ILE A 66 0.46 -4.31 -17.30
CA ILE A 66 0.94 -4.42 -15.92
C ILE A 66 1.69 -3.14 -15.53
N ILE A 67 2.91 -2.90 -16.04
CA ILE A 67 3.80 -1.81 -15.55
C ILE A 67 3.13 -0.45 -15.62
N ARG A 68 2.45 -0.12 -16.72
CA ARG A 68 1.76 1.16 -16.85
C ARG A 68 0.69 1.35 -15.76
N LYS A 69 0.06 0.27 -15.31
CA LYS A 69 -0.97 0.32 -14.27
C LYS A 69 -0.39 0.38 -12.86
N THR A 70 0.85 -0.04 -12.63
CA THR A 70 1.48 0.02 -11.29
C THR A 70 1.70 1.45 -10.83
N PHE A 71 1.78 2.42 -11.75
CA PHE A 71 1.81 3.84 -11.40
C PHE A 71 0.50 4.35 -10.78
N CYS A 72 -0.57 3.55 -10.76
CA CYS A 72 -1.85 3.90 -10.16
C CYS A 72 -2.42 5.23 -10.64
N ILE A 73 -2.15 5.58 -11.90
CA ILE A 73 -2.71 6.78 -12.54
C ILE A 73 -4.16 6.49 -12.89
N GLU A 74 -5.04 7.43 -12.56
CA GLU A 74 -6.45 7.35 -12.91
C GLU A 74 -6.63 7.24 -14.43
N PRO A 75 -7.32 6.20 -14.93
CA PRO A 75 -7.55 6.03 -16.35
C PRO A 75 -8.52 7.10 -16.89
N ALA A 76 -8.28 7.56 -18.12
CA ALA A 76 -9.10 8.61 -18.76
C ALA A 76 -10.58 8.22 -18.94
N LEU A 77 -10.85 6.92 -19.08
CA LEU A 77 -12.20 6.36 -19.10
C LEU A 77 -12.48 5.70 -17.76
N GLU A 78 -13.69 5.89 -17.25
CA GLU A 78 -14.12 5.31 -15.98
C GLU A 78 -13.88 3.79 -15.96
N ASN A 79 -13.13 3.34 -14.95
CA ASN A 79 -12.81 1.93 -14.80
C ASN A 79 -13.19 1.45 -13.40
N LYS A 80 -14.31 0.73 -13.30
CA LYS A 80 -14.83 0.20 -12.04
C LYS A 80 -13.81 -0.64 -11.26
N LYS A 81 -12.91 -1.37 -11.94
CA LYS A 81 -11.87 -2.17 -11.29
C LYS A 81 -10.82 -1.29 -10.64
N TYR A 82 -10.40 -0.21 -11.32
CA TYR A 82 -9.50 0.78 -10.74
C TYR A 82 -10.14 1.42 -9.51
N THR A 83 -11.35 1.99 -9.67
CA THR A 83 -12.06 2.72 -8.62
C THR A 83 -12.34 1.85 -7.39
N SER A 84 -12.76 0.60 -7.59
CA SER A 84 -12.96 -0.34 -6.47
C SER A 84 -11.66 -0.75 -5.77
N THR A 85 -10.56 -0.90 -6.52
CA THR A 85 -9.25 -1.23 -5.95
C THR A 85 -8.76 -0.06 -5.10
N ILE A 86 -8.71 1.16 -5.65
CA ILE A 86 -8.27 2.34 -4.87
C ILE A 86 -9.17 2.57 -3.65
N ALA A 87 -10.49 2.42 -3.79
CA ALA A 87 -11.41 2.55 -2.66
C ALA A 87 -11.12 1.52 -1.56
N SER A 88 -10.77 0.28 -1.91
CA SER A 88 -10.41 -0.75 -0.94
C SER A 88 -9.15 -0.40 -0.15
N TYR A 89 -8.11 0.12 -0.84
CA TYR A 89 -6.88 0.58 -0.19
C TYR A 89 -7.13 1.82 0.70
N THR A 90 -7.91 2.79 0.21
CA THR A 90 -8.26 3.99 0.99
C THR A 90 -9.07 3.62 2.22
N ASN A 91 -10.07 2.75 2.09
CA ASN A 91 -10.87 2.28 3.24
C ASN A 91 -10.00 1.52 4.25
N PHE A 92 -9.08 0.67 3.78
CA PHE A 92 -8.15 -0.02 4.66
C PHE A 92 -7.27 0.96 5.46
N LEU A 93 -6.68 1.97 4.80
CA LEU A 93 -5.88 2.98 5.48
C LEU A 93 -6.72 3.81 6.47
N ASP A 94 -7.94 4.16 6.08
CA ASP A 94 -8.86 4.91 6.94
C ASP A 94 -9.19 4.15 8.23
N GLU A 95 -9.52 2.86 8.11
CA GLU A 95 -9.79 1.98 9.26
C GLU A 95 -8.53 1.76 10.11
N LEU A 96 -7.37 1.60 9.47
CA LEU A 96 -6.09 1.44 10.17
C LEU A 96 -5.75 2.68 11.00
N VAL A 97 -5.90 3.87 10.42
CA VAL A 97 -5.68 5.14 11.13
C VAL A 97 -6.67 5.27 12.30
N THR A 98 -7.95 4.96 12.08
CA THR A 98 -8.97 4.96 13.14
C THR A 98 -8.63 4.01 14.28
N LEU A 99 -8.06 2.84 13.96
CA LEU A 99 -7.59 1.88 14.95
C LEU A 99 -6.40 2.44 15.76
N LEU A 100 -5.46 3.12 15.10
CA LEU A 100 -4.30 3.73 15.74
C LEU A 100 -4.68 4.91 16.66
N GLU A 101 -5.70 5.68 16.30
CA GLU A 101 -6.22 6.77 17.16
C GLU A 101 -6.79 6.27 18.48
N LYS A 102 -7.33 5.04 18.49
CA LYS A 102 -7.87 4.38 19.70
C LYS A 102 -6.78 3.88 20.65
N LYS A 103 -5.51 3.88 20.25
CA LYS A 103 -4.40 3.52 21.13
C LYS A 103 -4.27 4.53 22.27
N GLY A 104 -4.01 4.01 23.48
CA GLY A 104 -3.82 4.82 24.67
C GLY A 104 -2.57 5.71 24.57
N SER A 105 -2.52 6.76 25.38
CA SER A 105 -1.42 7.75 25.38
C SER A 105 -0.02 7.17 25.62
N ASN A 106 0.05 5.99 26.28
CA ASN A 106 1.30 5.32 26.62
C ASN A 106 1.78 4.37 25.52
N GLN A 107 1.02 4.24 24.43
CA GLN A 107 1.31 3.34 23.32
C GLN A 107 1.61 4.13 22.05
N ILE A 108 2.67 3.72 21.36
CA ILE A 108 3.04 4.33 20.08
C ILE A 108 1.93 4.07 19.06
N ARG A 109 1.41 5.15 18.48
CA ARG A 109 0.37 5.14 17.44
C ARG A 109 0.94 4.79 16.07
N ARG A 110 1.56 3.62 15.95
CA ARG A 110 2.23 3.18 14.73
C ARG A 110 1.72 1.83 14.22
N ALA A 111 1.59 1.74 12.89
CA ALA A 111 1.46 0.49 12.15
C ALA A 111 2.47 0.42 11.01
N ASN A 112 2.89 -0.79 10.65
CA ASN A 112 3.78 -1.04 9.51
C ASN A 112 3.06 -1.86 8.45
N ILE A 113 3.18 -1.44 7.20
CA ILE A 113 2.68 -2.13 6.02
C ILE A 113 3.91 -2.59 5.23
N PHE A 114 4.12 -3.89 5.18
CA PHE A 114 5.09 -4.52 4.30
C PHE A 114 4.38 -4.91 3.01
N THR A 115 4.98 -4.61 1.87
CA THR A 115 4.43 -5.00 0.57
C THR A 115 5.50 -5.60 -0.33
N THR A 116 5.17 -6.72 -0.97
CA THR A 116 5.96 -7.27 -2.09
C THR A 116 5.57 -6.63 -3.43
N ASN A 117 4.58 -5.73 -3.43
CA ASN A 117 4.02 -5.17 -4.64
C ASN A 117 4.75 -3.89 -5.07
N TYR A 118 4.93 -3.72 -6.38
CA TYR A 118 5.60 -2.58 -7.00
C TYR A 118 4.65 -1.41 -7.32
N ASP A 119 3.34 -1.60 -7.15
CA ASP A 119 2.37 -0.54 -7.42
C ASP A 119 2.35 0.58 -6.37
N LEU A 120 1.71 1.69 -6.75
CA LEU A 120 1.59 2.92 -5.97
C LEU A 120 0.22 3.05 -5.27
N PHE A 121 -0.55 1.96 -5.12
CA PHE A 121 -1.91 2.07 -4.60
C PHE A 121 -1.95 2.55 -3.14
N PHE A 122 -0.96 2.20 -2.33
CA PHE A 122 -0.89 2.69 -0.94
C PHE A 122 -0.60 4.18 -0.89
N GLU A 123 0.31 4.67 -1.73
CA GLU A 123 0.66 6.09 -1.84
C GLU A 123 -0.54 6.90 -2.32
N THR A 124 -1.18 6.49 -3.43
CA THR A 124 -2.39 7.16 -3.93
C THR A 124 -3.53 7.09 -2.92
N ALA A 125 -3.69 5.97 -2.22
CA ALA A 125 -4.72 5.84 -1.19
C ALA A 125 -4.42 6.69 0.04
N ALA A 126 -3.15 6.87 0.41
CA ALA A 126 -2.73 7.71 1.51
C ALA A 126 -3.02 9.18 1.20
N ASP A 127 -2.71 9.67 -0.01
CA ASP A 127 -3.06 11.02 -0.44
C ASP A 127 -4.58 11.28 -0.33
N ASN A 128 -5.39 10.31 -0.77
CA ASN A 128 -6.85 10.38 -0.63
C ASN A 128 -7.30 10.39 0.84
N ALA A 129 -6.69 9.57 1.69
CA ALA A 129 -7.03 9.48 3.12
C ALA A 129 -6.61 10.75 3.90
N LEU A 130 -5.47 11.35 3.54
CA LEU A 130 -4.94 12.57 4.14
C LEU A 130 -5.86 13.79 3.95
N SER A 131 -6.71 13.77 2.91
CA SER A 131 -7.75 14.80 2.72
C SER A 131 -8.84 14.78 3.80
N LYS A 132 -8.99 13.67 4.53
CA LYS A 132 -10.05 13.46 5.53
C LYS A 132 -9.53 13.34 6.96
N LYS A 133 -8.34 12.75 7.15
CA LYS A 133 -7.74 12.49 8.46
C LYS A 133 -6.28 12.91 8.49
N THR A 134 -5.86 13.45 9.63
CA THR A 134 -4.46 13.82 9.85
C THR A 134 -3.68 12.63 10.40
N PHE A 135 -2.77 12.10 9.60
CA PHE A 135 -1.83 11.07 10.02
C PHE A 135 -0.50 11.26 9.28
N HIS A 136 0.55 10.60 9.75
CA HIS A 136 1.85 10.61 9.11
C HIS A 136 2.04 9.34 8.27
N PHE A 137 2.11 9.51 6.96
CA PHE A 137 2.45 8.41 6.04
C PHE A 137 3.94 8.46 5.71
N ASN A 138 4.65 7.36 5.99
CA ASN A 138 6.11 7.35 6.01
C ASN A 138 6.67 6.17 5.23
N ASP A 139 7.47 6.43 4.21
CA ASP A 139 8.18 5.42 3.42
C ASP A 139 9.66 5.30 3.80
N GLY A 140 10.07 5.92 4.91
CA GLY A 140 11.43 5.88 5.44
C GLY A 140 12.41 6.83 4.74
N ALA A 141 11.96 7.57 3.73
CA ALA A 141 12.80 8.54 3.04
C ALA A 141 12.58 9.96 3.59
N ILE A 142 13.68 10.69 3.83
CA ILE A 142 13.65 12.09 4.27
C ILE A 142 14.28 12.98 3.19
N GLY A 143 13.76 14.19 3.05
CA GLY A 143 14.26 15.21 2.14
C GLY A 143 13.26 15.53 1.03
N PHE A 144 13.33 16.75 0.50
CA PHE A 144 12.37 17.25 -0.50
C PHE A 144 12.82 16.93 -1.93
N LYS A 145 14.03 17.35 -2.31
CA LYS A 145 14.61 17.10 -3.64
C LYS A 145 15.46 15.83 -3.67
N ASN A 146 16.42 15.75 -2.74
CA ASN A 146 17.29 14.59 -2.58
C ASN A 146 16.75 13.75 -1.43
N ARG A 147 15.97 12.73 -1.76
CA ARG A 147 15.39 11.83 -0.76
C ARG A 147 16.42 10.80 -0.33
N ARG A 148 16.67 10.70 0.98
CA ARG A 148 17.60 9.73 1.57
C ARG A 148 16.80 8.74 2.42
N LEU A 149 16.90 7.46 2.05
CA LEU A 149 16.31 6.38 2.81
C LEU A 149 17.20 6.05 4.03
N ASN A 150 16.59 5.94 5.21
CA ASN A 150 17.26 5.40 6.39
C ASN A 150 16.26 4.59 7.22
N ILE A 151 16.67 3.39 7.65
CA ILE A 151 15.86 2.48 8.47
C ILE A 151 15.42 3.17 9.78
N SER A 152 16.27 4.03 10.36
CA SER A 152 15.91 4.79 11.56
C SER A 152 14.67 5.66 11.38
N ASN A 153 14.34 6.07 10.15
CA ASN A 153 13.24 6.96 9.86
C ASN A 153 11.87 6.28 10.07
N PHE A 154 11.78 4.95 9.98
CA PHE A 154 10.57 4.21 10.33
C PHE A 154 10.27 4.22 11.84
N HIS A 155 11.22 4.67 12.66
CA HIS A 155 11.07 4.83 14.10
C HIS A 155 10.75 6.25 14.55
N ILE A 156 10.55 7.19 13.62
CA ILE A 156 10.16 8.56 13.93
C ILE A 156 8.68 8.59 14.37
N THR A 157 8.42 9.32 15.46
CA THR A 157 7.06 9.61 15.96
C THR A 157 6.77 11.09 15.76
N THR A 158 5.61 11.42 15.19
CA THR A 158 5.19 12.80 14.95
C THR A 158 4.11 13.20 15.94
N TRP A 159 4.24 14.40 16.50
CA TRP A 159 3.29 14.95 17.47
C TRP A 159 2.66 16.22 16.92
N HIS A 160 1.35 16.38 17.14
CA HIS A 160 0.64 17.60 16.83
C HIS A 160 0.42 18.41 18.11
N GLN A 161 0.78 19.69 18.07
CA GLN A 161 0.69 20.62 19.18
C GLN A 161 -0.46 21.61 18.94
N GLY A 162 -1.28 21.83 19.96
CA GLY A 162 -2.36 22.82 19.91
C GLY A 162 -1.84 24.26 19.93
N THR A 163 -2.65 25.21 19.47
CA THR A 163 -2.27 26.63 19.28
C THR A 163 -1.83 27.37 20.54
N HIS A 164 -2.19 26.88 21.72
CA HIS A 164 -1.82 27.48 23.01
C HIS A 164 -0.76 26.66 23.75
N ASP A 165 -0.12 25.70 23.08
CA ASP A 165 0.96 24.84 23.59
C ASP A 165 0.64 24.00 24.83
N MET A 166 -0.60 24.04 25.32
CA MET A 166 -1.07 23.32 26.50
C MET A 166 -1.33 21.82 26.26
N TYR A 167 -1.50 21.40 25.00
CA TYR A 167 -1.82 20.03 24.64
C TYR A 167 -1.02 19.57 23.43
N LYS A 168 -0.45 18.37 23.54
CA LYS A 168 0.16 17.63 22.44
C LYS A 168 -0.43 16.24 22.37
N HIS A 169 -0.66 15.74 21.17
CA HIS A 169 -1.03 14.35 20.95
C HIS A 169 -0.19 13.75 19.84
N GLU A 170 0.11 12.46 19.98
CA GLU A 170 0.81 11.71 18.93
C GLU A 170 -0.13 11.54 17.73
N LEU A 171 0.38 11.84 16.54
CA LEU A 171 -0.32 11.56 15.28
C LEU A 171 -0.15 10.08 14.93
N PRO A 172 -1.22 9.40 14.47
CA PRO A 172 -1.09 8.09 13.88
C PRO A 172 -0.02 8.08 12.80
N THR A 173 0.85 7.08 12.82
CA THR A 173 1.92 6.89 11.83
C THR A 173 1.75 5.56 11.13
N VAL A 174 1.65 5.60 9.82
CA VAL A 174 1.60 4.40 8.96
C VAL A 174 2.88 4.36 8.16
N ASN A 175 3.70 3.35 8.43
CA ASN A 175 4.92 3.11 7.68
C ASN A 175 4.65 2.20 6.49
N LEU A 176 5.09 2.57 5.29
CA LEU A 176 5.10 1.72 4.10
C LEU A 176 6.53 1.21 3.84
N ILE A 177 6.70 -0.10 3.89
CA ILE A 177 7.96 -0.78 3.58
C ILE A 177 7.76 -1.62 2.33
N LYS A 178 8.33 -1.16 1.21
CA LYS A 178 8.45 -1.96 -0.01
C LYS A 178 9.68 -2.86 0.12
N MET A 179 9.49 -4.17 -0.03
CA MET A 179 10.55 -5.16 0.25
C MET A 179 11.48 -5.44 -0.94
N HIS A 180 11.28 -4.74 -2.07
CA HIS A 180 12.03 -4.93 -3.31
C HIS A 180 13.05 -3.83 -3.56
#